data_AF-A0A380QTA3-F1
#
_entry.id   AF-A0A380QTA3-F1
#
_cell.length_a   1.000
_cell.length_b   1.000
_cell.length_c   1.000
_cell.angle_alpha   90.00
_cell.angle_beta   90.00
_cell.angle_gamma   90.00
#
_symmetry.space_group_name_H-M   'P 1'
#
loop_
_entity.id
_entity.type
_entity.pdbx_description
1 polymer ?
#
loop_
_entity_poly.entity_id
_entity_poly.type
_entity_poly.pdbx_seq_one_letter_code
_entity_poly.pdbx_strand_id
1 'polypeptide(L)'
;MTLPFSHIPNNLRTPLFFAEFDNSQANSATTTQRTLIIGQMLAAATLPPNVPVLVSSVATVAGLCGAGSMLQGQMAAYLANDIAGEIYILPLSDAEAMVAATGKITVTTPASATGAISLYIAGIRVQIAVVATDDVATIATALTTAINAATALPVIATAAAG
;
A
#
# COMPACT_ATOMS: atom_id res chain seq x y z
N MET A 1 -1.43 -34.61 39.09
CA MET A 1 -0.97 -35.42 37.94
C MET A 1 0.45 -35.03 37.64
N THR A 2 1.38 -35.99 37.59
CA THR A 2 2.79 -35.79 37.24
C THR A 2 2.99 -36.20 35.78
N LEU A 3 3.57 -35.33 34.96
CA LEU A 3 3.98 -35.68 33.60
C LEU A 3 5.37 -36.33 33.68
N PRO A 4 5.54 -37.61 33.28
CA PRO A 4 6.86 -38.22 33.24
C PRO A 4 7.72 -37.60 32.13
N PHE A 5 9.02 -37.48 32.36
CA PHE A 5 9.97 -37.11 31.32
C PHE A 5 10.11 -38.27 30.33
N SER A 6 9.99 -37.98 29.03
CA SER A 6 10.12 -38.95 27.94
C SER A 6 11.57 -39.11 27.50
N HIS A 7 12.39 -38.07 27.66
CA HIS A 7 13.77 -38.02 27.14
C HIS A 7 14.83 -37.75 28.20
N ILE A 8 14.47 -37.14 29.33
CA ILE A 8 15.42 -36.92 30.45
C ILE A 8 15.49 -38.19 31.31
N PRO A 9 16.64 -38.90 31.38
CA PRO A 9 16.76 -40.13 32.14
C PRO A 9 16.70 -39.88 33.65
N ASN A 10 15.99 -40.74 34.38
CA ASN A 10 15.88 -40.66 35.85
C ASN A 10 17.23 -40.85 36.58
N ASN A 11 18.25 -41.40 35.90
CA ASN A 11 19.58 -41.62 36.46
C ASN A 11 20.61 -40.54 36.07
N LEU A 12 20.18 -39.40 35.54
CA LEU A 12 21.07 -38.29 35.18
C LEU A 12 21.77 -37.73 36.44
N ARG A 13 23.09 -37.54 36.37
CA ARG A 13 23.95 -37.10 37.51
C ARG A 13 24.59 -35.74 37.30
N THR A 14 24.52 -35.20 36.10
CA THR A 14 25.02 -33.86 35.77
C THR A 14 24.14 -32.81 36.46
N PRO A 15 24.73 -31.83 37.16
CA PRO A 15 23.98 -30.81 37.89
C PRO A 15 23.39 -29.76 36.93
N LEU A 16 22.75 -28.72 37.49
CA LEU A 16 22.11 -27.58 36.84
C LEU A 16 20.60 -27.78 36.56
N PHE A 17 20.12 -27.51 35.35
CA PHE A 17 18.71 -27.52 34.98
C PHE A 17 18.51 -28.21 33.63
N PHE A 18 17.53 -29.10 33.55
CA PHE A 18 17.10 -29.77 32.32
C PHE A 18 15.62 -29.48 32.10
N ALA A 19 15.27 -29.10 30.87
CA ALA A 19 13.89 -28.92 30.45
C ALA A 19 13.60 -29.84 29.25
N GLU A 20 12.38 -30.38 29.23
CA GLU A 20 11.83 -31.17 28.13
C GLU A 20 10.54 -30.51 27.66
N PHE A 21 10.36 -30.48 26.34
CA PHE A 21 9.11 -30.03 25.72
C PHE A 21 8.46 -31.23 25.02
N ASP A 22 7.29 -31.67 25.50
CA ASP A 22 6.47 -32.65 24.80
C ASP A 22 5.46 -31.93 23.91
N ASN A 23 5.70 -31.98 22.59
CA ASN A 23 4.84 -31.36 21.59
C ASN A 23 3.76 -32.33 21.07
N SER A 24 3.59 -33.53 21.66
CA SER A 24 2.67 -34.59 21.20
C SER A 24 1.20 -34.16 21.16
N GLN A 25 0.81 -33.20 22.01
CA GLN A 25 -0.52 -32.59 22.05
C GLN A 25 -0.53 -31.15 21.55
N ALA A 26 0.57 -30.67 20.95
CA ALA A 26 0.59 -29.35 20.38
C ALA A 26 -0.19 -29.31 19.07
N ASN A 27 -0.90 -28.20 18.87
CA ASN A 27 -1.64 -27.96 17.65
C ASN A 27 -0.68 -27.91 16.45
N SER A 28 -0.77 -28.92 15.58
CA SER A 28 0.02 -29.04 14.35
C SER A 28 -0.68 -28.43 13.14
N ALA A 29 -1.85 -27.79 13.31
CA ALA A 29 -2.58 -27.18 12.21
C ALA A 29 -1.87 -25.92 11.72
N THR A 30 -1.12 -26.04 10.64
CA THR A 30 -0.68 -24.90 9.82
C THR A 30 -1.79 -24.58 8.82
N THR A 31 -2.76 -23.74 9.20
CA THR A 31 -3.71 -23.20 8.21
C THR A 31 -3.06 -22.04 7.50
N THR A 32 -2.87 -22.15 6.19
CA THR A 32 -2.43 -21.01 5.39
C THR A 32 -3.58 -20.02 5.31
N GLN A 33 -3.42 -18.89 5.97
CA GLN A 33 -4.37 -17.79 5.88
C GLN A 33 -4.14 -17.07 4.54
N ARG A 34 -5.14 -17.17 3.66
CA ARG A 34 -5.14 -16.50 2.36
C ARG A 34 -5.97 -15.23 2.47
N THR A 35 -5.39 -14.13 2.02
CA THR A 35 -6.07 -12.85 1.93
C THR A 35 -6.54 -12.62 0.51
N LEU A 36 -7.79 -12.16 0.36
CA LEU A 36 -8.31 -11.64 -0.89
C LEU A 36 -8.52 -10.13 -0.76
N ILE A 37 -7.83 -9.35 -1.60
CA ILE A 37 -8.01 -7.90 -1.71
C ILE A 37 -8.86 -7.64 -2.95
N ILE A 38 -10.00 -6.95 -2.76
CA ILE A 38 -10.92 -6.61 -3.84
C ILE A 38 -10.93 -5.09 -4.02
N GLY A 39 -10.72 -4.65 -5.25
CA GLY A 39 -10.65 -3.22 -5.56
C GLY A 39 -10.61 -2.94 -7.06
N GLN A 40 -10.77 -1.66 -7.38
CA GLN A 40 -10.76 -1.20 -8.76
C GLN A 40 -9.34 -1.15 -9.34
N MET A 41 -9.23 -1.60 -10.59
CA MET A 41 -8.07 -1.36 -11.44
C MET A 41 -8.32 -0.14 -12.34
N LEU A 42 -7.26 0.46 -12.86
CA LEU A 42 -7.40 1.51 -13.87
C LEU A 42 -7.84 0.92 -15.22
N ALA A 43 -8.54 1.70 -16.04
CA ALA A 43 -8.93 1.27 -17.38
C ALA A 43 -7.74 0.89 -18.29
N ALA A 44 -6.54 1.41 -18.01
CA ALA A 44 -5.29 1.09 -18.70
C ALA A 44 -4.55 -0.15 -18.13
N ALA A 45 -5.15 -0.87 -17.18
CA ALA A 45 -4.59 -2.07 -16.58
C ALA A 45 -4.42 -3.20 -17.62
N THR A 46 -3.48 -4.12 -17.33
CA THR A 46 -3.19 -5.27 -18.21
C THR A 46 -3.97 -6.52 -17.82
N LEU A 47 -4.42 -6.61 -16.56
CA LEU A 47 -5.19 -7.75 -16.08
C LEU A 47 -6.64 -7.71 -16.58
N PRO A 48 -7.21 -8.87 -16.96
CA PRO A 48 -8.65 -8.97 -17.15
C PRO A 48 -9.36 -8.78 -15.80
N PRO A 49 -10.49 -8.06 -15.75
CA PRO A 49 -11.25 -7.91 -14.52
C PRO A 49 -11.91 -9.23 -14.12
N ASN A 50 -12.29 -9.35 -12.85
CA ASN A 50 -13.02 -10.47 -12.23
C ASN A 50 -12.25 -11.80 -12.17
N VAL A 51 -10.93 -11.78 -12.34
CA VAL A 51 -10.08 -12.98 -12.22
C VAL A 51 -9.09 -12.79 -11.07
N PRO A 52 -9.16 -13.59 -9.99
CA PRO A 52 -8.19 -13.51 -8.90
C PRO A 52 -6.77 -13.85 -9.35
N VAL A 53 -5.78 -13.08 -8.89
CA VAL A 53 -4.36 -13.28 -9.21
C VAL A 53 -3.52 -13.24 -7.93
N LEU A 54 -2.64 -14.22 -7.76
CA LEU A 54 -1.66 -14.25 -6.67
C LEU A 54 -0.58 -13.20 -6.89
N VAL A 55 -0.36 -12.35 -5.89
CA VAL A 55 0.64 -11.26 -5.93
C VAL A 55 1.39 -11.19 -4.61
N SER A 56 2.61 -10.65 -4.65
CA SER A 56 3.48 -10.57 -3.47
C SER A 56 4.07 -9.18 -3.24
N SER A 57 3.82 -8.20 -4.12
CA SER A 57 4.39 -6.85 -3.96
C SER A 57 3.46 -5.75 -4.48
N VAL A 58 3.55 -4.57 -3.86
CA VAL A 58 2.84 -3.35 -4.28
C VAL A 58 3.22 -2.95 -5.71
N ALA A 59 4.50 -3.08 -6.07
CA ALA A 59 4.99 -2.72 -7.41
C ALA A 59 4.41 -3.64 -8.50
N THR A 60 4.29 -4.94 -8.21
CA THR A 60 3.62 -5.89 -9.11
C THR A 60 2.16 -5.51 -9.30
N VAL A 61 1.44 -5.16 -8.23
CA VAL A 61 0.04 -4.72 -8.32
C VAL A 61 -0.08 -3.42 -9.13
N ALA A 62 0.83 -2.45 -8.93
CA ALA A 62 0.86 -1.22 -9.72
C ALA A 62 1.07 -1.48 -11.23
N GLY A 63 1.96 -2.40 -11.59
CA GLY A 63 2.19 -2.76 -13.00
C GLY A 63 1.01 -3.50 -13.63
N LEU A 64 0.31 -4.33 -12.85
CA LEU A 64 -0.80 -5.15 -13.34
C LEU A 64 -2.14 -4.39 -13.39
N CYS A 65 -2.46 -3.66 -12.33
CA CYS A 65 -3.74 -2.96 -12.13
C CYS A 65 -3.68 -1.47 -12.46
N GLY A 66 -2.50 -0.94 -12.80
CA GLY A 66 -2.25 0.48 -13.02
C GLY A 66 -1.72 1.19 -11.78
N ALA A 67 -0.74 2.06 -11.97
CA ALA A 67 -0.15 2.85 -10.90
C ALA A 67 -1.16 3.91 -10.40
N GLY A 68 -1.35 3.99 -9.09
CA GLY A 68 -2.37 4.84 -8.45
C GLY A 68 -3.74 4.16 -8.36
N SER A 69 -3.88 2.90 -8.80
CA SER A 69 -5.12 2.15 -8.63
C SER A 69 -5.50 1.95 -7.16
N MET A 70 -6.80 1.75 -6.92
CA MET A 70 -7.31 1.43 -5.59
C MET A 70 -6.65 0.15 -5.04
N LEU A 71 -6.46 -0.86 -5.89
CA LEU A 71 -5.77 -2.10 -5.51
C LEU A 71 -4.32 -1.88 -5.08
N GLN A 72 -3.57 -0.98 -5.73
CA GLN A 72 -2.21 -0.66 -5.29
C GLN A 72 -2.21 -0.07 -3.87
N GLY A 73 -3.11 0.87 -3.60
CA GLY A 73 -3.25 1.49 -2.27
C GLY A 73 -3.63 0.49 -1.19
N GLN A 74 -4.60 -0.39 -1.48
CA GLN A 74 -5.01 -1.46 -0.57
C GLN A 74 -3.88 -2.47 -0.31
N MET A 75 -3.12 -2.85 -1.33
CA MET A 75 -1.96 -3.73 -1.19
C MET A 75 -0.88 -3.10 -0.30
N ALA A 76 -0.61 -1.80 -0.48
CA ALA A 76 0.35 -1.08 0.36
C ALA A 76 -0.10 -1.02 1.82
N ALA A 77 -1.38 -0.76 2.08
CA ALA A 77 -1.95 -0.77 3.42
C ALA A 77 -1.93 -2.17 4.05
N TYR A 78 -2.18 -3.22 3.27
CA TYR A 78 -2.10 -4.60 3.75
C TYR A 78 -0.69 -4.98 4.15
N LEU A 79 0.30 -4.79 3.26
CA LEU A 79 1.70 -5.16 3.54
C LEU A 79 2.33 -4.35 4.67
N ALA A 80 1.79 -3.18 5.01
CA ALA A 80 2.20 -2.44 6.20
C ALA A 80 1.84 -3.16 7.51
N ASN A 81 0.85 -4.05 7.48
CA ASN A 81 0.38 -4.83 8.63
C ASN A 81 0.85 -6.29 8.59
N ASP A 82 0.82 -6.92 7.41
CA ASP A 82 1.23 -8.31 7.20
C ASP A 82 2.15 -8.41 5.97
N ILE A 83 3.45 -8.52 6.24
CA ILE A 83 4.51 -8.59 5.22
C ILE A 83 4.64 -9.97 4.55
N ALA A 84 4.00 -11.01 5.09
CA ALA A 84 4.25 -12.41 4.70
C ALA A 84 2.99 -13.19 4.31
N GLY A 85 1.83 -12.55 4.25
CA GLY A 85 0.57 -13.17 3.86
C GLY A 85 0.56 -13.70 2.41
N GLU A 86 -0.17 -14.79 2.17
CA GLU A 86 -0.51 -15.24 0.82
C GLU A 86 -1.66 -14.38 0.29
N ILE A 87 -1.36 -13.46 -0.65
CA ILE A 87 -2.29 -12.41 -1.08
C ILE A 87 -2.77 -12.65 -2.51
N TYR A 88 -4.08 -12.75 -2.67
CA TYR A 88 -4.75 -12.68 -3.96
C TYR A 88 -5.38 -11.30 -4.13
N ILE A 89 -5.28 -10.73 -5.32
CA ILE A 89 -6.06 -9.56 -5.73
C ILE A 89 -7.19 -9.99 -6.66
N LEU A 90 -8.36 -9.39 -6.51
CA LEU A 90 -9.47 -9.47 -7.45
C LEU A 90 -9.67 -8.09 -8.09
N PRO A 91 -9.13 -7.88 -9.31
CA PRO A 91 -9.31 -6.64 -10.04
C PRO A 91 -10.75 -6.51 -10.52
N LEU A 92 -11.34 -5.36 -10.23
CA LEU A 92 -12.65 -4.96 -10.76
C LEU A 92 -12.45 -3.83 -11.77
N SER A 93 -13.30 -3.80 -12.79
CA SER A 93 -13.46 -2.63 -13.65
C SER A 93 -14.49 -1.68 -13.06
N ASP A 94 -14.34 -0.39 -13.32
CA ASP A 94 -15.37 0.59 -12.98
C ASP A 94 -16.70 0.24 -13.66
N ALA A 95 -17.79 0.30 -12.91
CA ALA A 95 -19.14 0.15 -13.47
C ALA A 95 -19.53 1.45 -14.18
N GLU A 96 -20.49 1.39 -15.11
CA GLU A 96 -20.93 2.57 -15.88
C GLU A 96 -21.42 3.73 -15.00
N ALA A 97 -21.98 3.43 -13.82
CA ALA A 97 -22.43 4.42 -12.86
C ALA A 97 -21.31 5.01 -11.98
N MET A 98 -20.08 4.50 -12.06
CA MET A 98 -18.95 5.00 -11.30
C MET A 98 -18.31 6.18 -12.03
N VAL A 99 -18.38 7.35 -11.42
CA VAL A 99 -17.82 8.59 -11.95
C VAL A 99 -16.54 8.92 -11.21
N ALA A 100 -15.47 9.24 -11.95
CA ALA A 100 -14.21 9.67 -11.38
C ALA A 100 -14.40 10.93 -10.51
N ALA A 101 -13.87 10.90 -9.29
CA ALA A 101 -13.93 12.05 -8.40
C ALA A 101 -13.10 13.20 -8.96
N THR A 102 -13.67 14.41 -8.93
CA THR A 102 -12.97 15.63 -9.35
C THR A 102 -12.69 16.53 -8.15
N GLY A 103 -11.51 17.15 -8.13
CA GLY A 103 -11.12 18.16 -7.15
C GLY A 103 -10.44 19.33 -7.83
N LYS A 104 -10.42 20.49 -7.17
CA LYS A 104 -9.74 21.69 -7.67
C LYS A 104 -8.91 22.31 -6.56
N ILE A 105 -7.68 22.66 -6.91
CA ILE A 105 -6.78 23.48 -6.10
C ILE A 105 -6.54 24.74 -6.91
N THR A 106 -6.77 25.90 -6.31
CA THR A 106 -6.63 27.19 -6.98
C THR A 106 -5.52 27.99 -6.31
N VAL A 107 -4.56 28.45 -7.10
CA VAL A 107 -3.50 29.36 -6.64
C VAL A 107 -3.96 30.78 -6.97
N THR A 108 -4.28 31.57 -5.95
CA THR A 108 -4.92 32.88 -6.15
C THR A 108 -3.94 34.04 -6.31
N THR A 109 -2.74 33.92 -5.77
CA THR A 109 -1.74 34.99 -5.74
C THR A 109 -0.34 34.44 -6.04
N PRO A 110 0.56 35.23 -6.66
CA PRO A 110 1.97 34.88 -6.78
C PRO A 110 2.63 34.64 -5.42
N ALA A 111 3.76 33.94 -5.42
CA ALA A 111 4.52 33.71 -4.20
C ALA A 111 5.10 35.02 -3.64
N SER A 112 4.80 35.36 -2.39
CA SER A 112 5.30 36.57 -1.73
C SER A 112 6.72 36.43 -1.16
N ALA A 113 7.19 35.19 -0.99
CA ALA A 113 8.50 34.85 -0.48
C ALA A 113 8.90 33.45 -0.97
N THR A 114 10.20 33.18 -0.98
CA THR A 114 10.71 31.83 -1.26
C THR A 114 10.38 30.89 -0.11
N GLY A 115 9.88 29.70 -0.44
CA GLY A 115 9.47 28.70 0.53
C GLY A 115 9.12 27.37 -0.12
N ALA A 116 8.34 26.57 0.59
CA ALA A 116 7.83 25.31 0.07
C ALA A 116 6.33 25.18 0.33
N ILE A 117 5.60 24.71 -0.68
CA ILE A 117 4.20 24.31 -0.54
C ILE A 117 4.20 22.80 -0.29
N SER A 118 3.61 22.37 0.83
CA SER A 118 3.44 20.97 1.18
C SER A 118 1.95 20.61 1.16
N LEU A 119 1.55 19.85 0.16
CA LEU A 119 0.20 19.36 -0.03
C LEU A 119 0.11 17.89 0.36
N TYR A 120 -1.00 17.46 0.94
CA TYR A 120 -1.27 16.04 1.18
C TYR A 120 -2.48 15.62 0.35
N ILE A 121 -2.28 14.62 -0.52
CA ILE A 121 -3.34 14.00 -1.31
C ILE A 121 -3.34 12.52 -0.95
N ALA A 122 -4.50 11.98 -0.55
CA ALA A 122 -4.63 10.58 -0.14
C ALA A 122 -3.60 10.14 0.93
N GLY A 123 -3.21 11.05 1.83
CA GLY A 123 -2.20 10.79 2.86
C GLY A 123 -0.74 10.85 2.39
N ILE A 124 -0.48 11.06 1.09
CA ILE A 124 0.87 11.19 0.53
C ILE A 124 1.23 12.67 0.40
N ARG A 125 2.41 13.03 0.90
CA ARG A 125 2.93 14.40 0.82
C ARG A 125 3.50 14.68 -0.58
N VAL A 126 2.97 15.69 -1.25
CA VAL A 126 3.50 16.31 -2.47
C VAL A 126 4.08 17.67 -2.09
N GLN A 127 5.36 17.89 -2.37
CA GLN A 127 6.03 19.11 -1.98
C GLN A 127 6.71 19.77 -3.19
N ILE A 128 6.52 21.07 -3.33
CA ILE A 128 7.23 21.89 -4.32
C ILE A 128 7.94 23.05 -3.63
N ALA A 129 9.08 23.45 -4.18
CA ALA A 129 9.71 24.72 -3.84
C ALA A 129 9.05 25.82 -4.66
N VAL A 130 8.85 26.98 -4.05
CA VAL A 130 8.39 28.21 -4.71
C VAL A 130 9.37 29.32 -4.42
N VAL A 131 9.65 30.17 -5.40
CA VAL A 131 10.46 31.38 -5.25
C VAL A 131 9.60 32.62 -5.38
N ALA A 132 10.03 33.75 -4.80
CA ALA A 132 9.27 35.01 -4.82
C ALA A 132 9.00 35.58 -6.23
N THR A 133 9.67 35.05 -7.26
CA THR A 133 9.46 35.42 -8.67
C THR A 133 8.45 34.53 -9.39
N ASP A 134 7.98 33.44 -8.76
CA ASP A 134 7.03 32.52 -9.38
C ASP A 134 5.65 33.16 -9.46
N ASP A 135 5.10 33.21 -10.68
CA ASP A 135 3.72 33.59 -10.90
C ASP A 135 2.76 32.42 -10.63
N VAL A 136 1.46 32.72 -10.62
CA VAL A 136 0.38 31.75 -10.36
C VAL A 136 0.47 30.53 -11.31
N ALA A 137 0.74 30.77 -12.59
CA ALA A 137 0.79 29.72 -13.61
C ALA A 137 1.99 28.78 -13.41
N THR A 138 3.13 29.33 -13.02
CA THR A 138 4.35 28.58 -12.72
C THR A 138 4.13 27.66 -11.52
N ILE A 139 3.51 28.16 -10.44
CA ILE A 139 3.19 27.35 -9.25
C ILE A 139 2.19 26.24 -9.59
N ALA A 140 1.12 26.55 -10.33
CA ALA A 140 0.11 25.56 -10.74
C ALA A 140 0.71 24.45 -11.63
N THR A 141 1.62 24.81 -12.54
CA THR A 141 2.33 23.85 -13.40
C THR A 141 3.30 22.99 -12.59
N ALA A 142 4.03 23.57 -11.65
CA ALA A 142 4.93 22.85 -10.75
C ALA A 142 4.16 21.85 -9.87
N LEU A 143 3.03 22.26 -9.29
CA LEU A 143 2.15 21.37 -8.53
C LEU A 143 1.64 20.22 -9.38
N THR A 144 1.15 20.51 -10.58
CA THR A 144 0.62 19.48 -11.50
C THR A 144 1.70 18.45 -11.85
N THR A 145 2.91 18.92 -12.14
CA THR A 145 4.06 18.04 -12.42
C THR A 145 4.40 17.18 -11.21
N ALA A 146 4.47 17.76 -10.01
CA ALA A 146 4.79 17.03 -8.79
C ALA A 146 3.72 15.99 -8.41
N ILE A 147 2.43 16.32 -8.60
CA ILE A 147 1.32 15.39 -8.37
C ILE A 147 1.42 14.21 -9.35
N ASN A 148 1.57 14.48 -10.65
CA ASN A 148 1.61 13.41 -11.66
C ASN A 148 2.89 12.56 -11.61
N ALA A 149 3.99 13.10 -11.05
CA ALA A 149 5.21 12.33 -10.81
C ALA A 149 5.05 11.31 -9.67
N ALA A 150 4.19 11.58 -8.69
CA ALA A 150 3.89 10.67 -7.60
C ALA A 150 2.88 9.59 -8.03
N THR A 151 3.35 8.61 -8.80
CA THR A 151 2.53 7.57 -9.44
C THR A 151 1.71 6.68 -8.50
N ALA A 152 1.96 6.73 -7.19
CA ALA A 152 1.15 6.05 -6.18
C ALA A 152 -0.13 6.83 -5.81
N LEU A 153 -0.28 8.08 -6.23
CA LEU A 153 -1.48 8.88 -5.99
C LEU A 153 -2.65 8.39 -6.84
N PRO A 154 -3.87 8.32 -6.28
CA PRO A 154 -5.07 7.91 -7.01
C PRO A 154 -5.70 9.06 -7.82
N VAL A 155 -4.91 10.04 -8.24
CA VAL A 155 -5.38 11.23 -8.96
C VAL A 155 -4.45 11.58 -10.11
N ILE A 156 -5.02 12.18 -11.14
CA ILE A 156 -4.29 12.85 -12.21
C ILE A 156 -4.62 14.35 -12.10
N ALA A 157 -3.58 15.18 -12.12
CA ALA A 157 -3.73 16.63 -12.11
C ALA A 157 -3.59 17.20 -13.52
N THR A 158 -4.36 18.25 -13.78
CA THR A 158 -4.25 19.09 -14.97
C THR A 158 -4.18 20.55 -14.53
N ALA A 159 -3.21 21.31 -15.07
CA ALA A 159 -3.14 22.74 -14.82
C ALA A 159 -4.10 23.49 -15.75
N ALA A 160 -5.05 24.23 -15.19
CA ALA A 160 -5.63 25.40 -15.83
C ALA A 160 -4.88 26.64 -15.35
N ALA A 161 -4.99 27.78 -16.02
CA ALA A 161 -4.37 29.02 -15.54
C ALA A 161 -5.00 29.45 -14.19
N GLY A 162 -4.38 29.03 -13.07
CA GLY A 162 -4.79 29.35 -11.70
C GLY A 162 -5.62 28.28 -11.00
#